data_AF-A0A357CIE1-F1
#
_entry.id   AF-A0A357CIE1-F1
#
_cell.length_a   1.000
_cell.length_b   1.000
_cell.length_c   1.000
_cell.angle_alpha   90.00
_cell.angle_beta   90.00
_cell.angle_gamma   90.00
#
_symmetry.space_group_name_H-M   'P 1'
#
loop_
_entity.id
_entity.type
_entity.pdbx_description
1 polymer ?
#
loop_
_entity_poly.entity_id
_entity_poly.type
_entity_poly.pdbx_seq_one_letter_code
_entity_poly.pdbx_strand_id
1 'polypeptide(L)' 'MIDVLKQDYTIAIVTHNMQQAARTSDFTAFMYLGELIEVDETTRIFTNPKQQRTQDYITGRFG' A
#
# COMPACT_ATOMS: atom_id res chain seq x y z
N MET A 1 0.73 -4.84 -17.44
CA MET A 1 1.16 -3.64 -18.22
C MET A 1 2.01 -2.73 -17.37
N ILE A 2 1.55 -2.31 -16.18
CA ILE A 2 2.40 -1.60 -15.21
C ILE A 2 3.67 -2.39 -14.86
N ASP A 3 3.58 -3.72 -14.78
CA ASP A 3 4.72 -4.59 -14.43
C ASP A 3 5.87 -4.55 -15.45
N VAL A 4 5.57 -4.17 -16.71
CA VAL A 4 6.59 -3.99 -17.76
C VAL A 4 7.15 -2.57 -17.66
N LEU A 5 6.29 -1.56 -17.52
CA LEU A 5 6.70 -0.16 -17.44
C LEU A 5 7.57 0.15 -16.21
N LYS A 6 7.34 -0.52 -15.07
CA LYS A 6 8.16 -0.33 -13.86
C LYS A 6 9.64 -0.70 -14.05
N GLN A 7 10.01 -1.41 -15.13
CA GLN A 7 11.40 -1.70 -15.43
C GLN A 7 12.14 -0.45 -15.94
N ASP A 8 11.43 0.44 -16.61
CA ASP A 8 12.00 1.63 -17.26
C ASP A 8 11.65 2.94 -16.53
N TYR A 9 10.63 2.92 -15.67
CA TYR A 9 10.08 4.12 -15.03
C TYR A 9 9.84 3.93 -13.53
N THR A 10 10.06 5.00 -12.77
CA THR A 10 9.54 5.13 -11.41
C THR A 10 8.08 5.54 -11.46
N ILE A 11 7.21 4.72 -10.88
CA ILE A 11 5.76 4.91 -10.93
C ILE A 11 5.25 5.17 -9.50
N ALA A 12 4.50 6.26 -9.32
CA ALA A 12 3.77 6.55 -8.09
C ALA A 12 2.27 6.50 -8.39
N ILE A 13 1.51 5.70 -7.62
CA ILE A 13 0.07 5.51 -7.80
C ILE A 13 -0.63 5.84 -6.50
N VAL A 14 -1.66 6.69 -6.56
CA VAL A 14 -2.61 6.90 -5.47
C VAL A 14 -3.90 6.16 -5.81
N THR A 15 -4.31 5.22 -4.96
CA THR A 15 -5.50 4.39 -5.20
C THR A 15 -6.15 3.95 -3.91
N HIS A 16 -7.47 3.77 -3.95
CA HIS A 16 -8.25 3.09 -2.91
C HIS A 16 -8.44 1.59 -3.23
N ASN A 17 -8.00 1.13 -4.40
CA ASN A 17 -8.06 -0.28 -4.77
C ASN A 17 -6.88 -1.03 -4.13
N MET A 18 -7.06 -1.42 -2.88
CA MET A 18 -6.06 -2.15 -2.09
C MET A 18 -5.62 -3.47 -2.74
N GLN A 19 -6.54 -4.17 -3.42
CA GLN A 19 -6.24 -5.44 -4.08
C GLN A 19 -5.31 -5.27 -5.28
N GLN A 20 -5.45 -4.17 -6.02
CA GLN A 20 -4.53 -3.82 -7.09
C GLN A 20 -3.19 -3.36 -6.52
N ALA A 21 -3.21 -2.51 -5.50
CA ALA A 21 -1.99 -2.05 -4.84
C ALA A 21 -1.15 -3.22 -4.33
N ALA A 22 -1.79 -4.21 -3.70
CA ALA A 22 -1.15 -5.42 -3.18
C ALA A 22 -0.49 -6.30 -4.27
N ARG A 23 -0.96 -6.24 -5.52
CA ARG A 23 -0.44 -7.05 -6.62
C ARG A 23 0.61 -6.35 -7.47
N THR A 24 0.53 -5.03 -7.59
CA THR A 24 1.29 -4.27 -8.59
C THR A 24 2.38 -3.37 -7.99
N SER A 25 2.31 -3.07 -6.69
CA SER A 25 3.27 -2.18 -6.03
C SER A 25 4.42 -2.97 -5.40
N ASP A 26 5.64 -2.40 -5.46
CA ASP A 26 6.78 -2.92 -4.70
C ASP A 26 6.74 -2.44 -3.24
N PHE A 27 6.40 -1.16 -3.06
CA PHE A 27 6.24 -0.50 -1.77
C PHE A 27 4.84 0.10 -1.65
N THR A 28 4.32 0.14 -0.43
CA THR A 28 3.03 0.78 -0.15
C THR A 28 3.19 1.77 0.99
N ALA A 29 2.70 2.98 0.76
CA ALA A 29 2.60 4.03 1.74
C ALA A 29 1.14 4.17 2.19
N PHE A 30 0.88 3.95 3.47
CA PHE A 30 -0.43 4.22 4.06
C PHE A 30 -0.45 5.63 4.65
N MET A 31 -1.34 6.46 4.14
CA MET A 31 -1.60 7.80 4.65
C MET A 31 -3.01 7.86 5.25
N TYR A 32 -3.13 8.57 6.37
CA TYR A 32 -4.40 8.81 7.03
C TYR A 32 -4.47 10.25 7.52
N LEU A 33 -5.52 10.98 7.11
CA LEU A 33 -5.76 12.39 7.49
C LEU A 33 -4.56 13.33 7.28
N GLY A 34 -3.82 13.12 6.19
CA GLY A 34 -2.66 13.94 5.84
C GLY A 34 -1.35 13.51 6.51
N GLU A 35 -1.38 12.49 7.38
CA GLU A 35 -0.19 11.92 8.00
C GLU A 35 0.24 10.64 7.27
N LEU A 36 1.55 10.48 7.08
CA LEU A 36 2.16 9.23 6.62
C LEU A 36 2.32 8.30 7.81
N ILE A 37 1.47 7.27 7.88
CA ILE A 37 1.40 6.37 9.03
C ILE A 37 2.43 5.24 8.90
N GLU A 38 2.57 4.65 7.72
CA GLU A 38 3.47 3.53 7.49
C GLU A 38 3.91 3.47 6.02
N VAL A 39 5.18 3.14 5.79
CA VAL A 39 5.72 2.77 4.47
C VAL A 39 6.56 1.53 4.65
N ASP A 40 6.28 0.50 3.87
CA ASP A 40 7.07 -0.73 3.85
C ASP A 40 6.86 -1.48 2.53
N GLU A 41 7.53 -2.62 2.38
CA GLU A 41 7.26 -3.56 1.29
C GLU A 41 5.77 -3.88 1.24
N THR A 42 5.20 -3.87 0.04
CA THR A 42 3.77 -4.09 -0.17
C THR A 42 3.30 -5.39 0.50
N THR A 43 4.05 -6.48 0.35
CA THR A 43 3.72 -7.75 1.00
C THR A 43 3.61 -7.62 2.52
N ARG A 44 4.51 -6.88 3.16
CA ARG A 44 4.49 -6.68 4.61
C ARG A 44 3.29 -5.84 5.04
N ILE A 45 3.03 -4.73 4.35
CA ILE A 45 1.88 -3.86 4.61
C ILE A 45 0.58 -4.66 4.60
N PHE A 46 0.38 -5.54 3.60
CA PHE A 46 -0.86 -6.30 3.45
C PHE A 46 -0.97 -7.60 4.26
N THR A 47 0.12 -8.10 4.87
CA THR A 47 0.11 -9.38 5.61
C THR A 47 0.39 -9.21 7.10
N ASN A 48 1.39 -8.41 7.46
CA ASN A 48 1.82 -8.18 8.84
C ASN A 48 2.38 -6.76 9.00
N PRO A 49 1.53 -5.73 8.89
CA PRO A 49 1.94 -4.35 9.07
C PRO A 49 2.41 -4.10 10.51
N LYS A 50 3.29 -3.11 10.69
CA LYS A 50 3.84 -2.74 12.00
C LYS A 50 2.88 -1.85 12.79
N GLN A 51 2.05 -1.06 12.12
CA GLN A 51 1.11 -0.15 12.77
C GLN A 51 -0.28 -0.75 12.88
N GLN A 52 -0.87 -0.69 14.08
CA GLN A 52 -2.25 -1.14 14.33
C GLN A 52 -3.25 -0.43 13.40
N ARG A 53 -3.08 0.89 13.18
CA ARG A 53 -3.93 1.68 12.26
C ARG A 53 -3.85 1.17 10.82
N THR A 54 -2.69 0.71 10.36
CA THR A 54 -2.56 0.10 9.02
C THR A 54 -3.29 -1.24 8.99
N GLN A 55 -3.11 -2.08 10.01
CA GLN A 55 -3.77 -3.38 10.13
C GLN A 55 -5.29 -3.26 10.12
N ASP A 56 -5.83 -2.38 10.94
CA ASP A 56 -7.27 -2.17 11.06
C ASP A 56 -7.84 -1.73 9.70
N TYR A 57 -7.11 -0.92 8.91
CA TYR A 57 -7.60 -0.34 7.66
C TYR A 57 -7.66 -1.42 6.58
N ILE A 58 -6.59 -2.19 6.46
CA ILE A 58 -6.47 -3.26 5.47
C ILE A 58 -7.46 -4.39 5.76
N THR A 59 -7.70 -4.71 7.04
CA THR A 59 -8.66 -5.75 7.44
C THR A 59 -10.11 -5.29 7.44
N GLY A 60 -10.38 -4.00 7.14
CA GLY A 60 -11.73 -3.46 7.11
C GLY A 60 -12.37 -3.29 8.49
N ARG A 61 -11.56 -3.21 9.55
CA ARG A 61 -12.02 -2.92 10.92
C ARG A 61 -12.20 -1.41 11.18
N PHE A 62 -12.03 -0.57 10.16
CA PHE A 62 -12.38 0.84 10.24
C PHE A 62 -13.89 1.03 10.06
N GLY A 63 -14.55 1.28 11.19
CA GLY A 63 -15.96 1.62 11.35
C GLY A 63 -16.23 2.00 12.79
#